data_AF-A0ABD3EXU9-F1
#
_entry.id   AF-A0ABD3EXU9-F1
#
_cell.length_a   1.000
_cell.length_b   1.000
_cell.length_c   1.000
_cell.angle_alpha   90.00
_cell.angle_beta   90.00
_cell.angle_gamma   90.00
#
_symmetry.space_group_name_H-M   'P 1'
#
loop_
_entity.id
_entity.type
_entity.pdbx_description
1 polymer ?
#
loop_
_entity_poly.entity_id
_entity_poly.type
_entity_poly.pdbx_seq_one_letter_code
_entity_poly.pdbx_strand_id
1 'polypeptide(L)'
;MATSKIKSPALESPGAAYAGSTIWDERPRKYKSVLFQVCVFILMMELSERLSYYGINQGLKNFMQKIGWSLVSASALKSTWTSICYITPLFGAYLADEKWGRFRTILTFGIWYCVGDFLVAIAAYPDIMTEEAVVNPIFVIGLFVGIGVGTGAIKSNVITFGADQFDPNDPSEVHQKETYFSYFYFCINFGAAFSYGYLSVLCVEGSAQIPAEYGYFATYMICSAVMVVAIFFFVIGSPRYVHMPPKDRSISTLLTLLKQSAQTTRQGRIVVTGAFLLLFSLVVNIASAFSADSGRAGEVLSYVAAAMVLVGVICWVYAASDQSFLDNMKESYGGEYNDTQVEGYKKLVSVLPFAAYTIIWQCAYDQTDANFQSITQQCDLRLDRSDPDSSQIPGAMLGVFDPIFIVICIPILDSVVYPLYAKRFGKPPSHFGRVCAGLIVAAIGIFWSGIFEIIRRNSGALQDANGDPILDGGSDQPMNDISWAAAIPNYVFIALAECLINVTAYDVFYSVVPLGLKSTSQSVNLFMTSVGSVMTSVFTVMFSPYLPSDDLNDGNLEYMFFTVGAVSVVNFFAFYFTMKKMNFGMSSSVDDDEFGLQGKESVVSASRHSVAASK
;
A
#
# COMPACT_ATOMS: atom_id res chain seq x y z
N MET A 1 44.48 -19.05 -43.21
CA MET A 1 43.99 -17.66 -43.27
C MET A 1 42.59 -17.70 -43.86
N ALA A 2 41.56 -17.57 -43.01
CA ALA A 2 40.16 -17.21 -43.31
C ALA A 2 39.28 -17.74 -42.16
N THR A 3 39.07 -16.89 -41.16
CA THR A 3 38.20 -17.07 -40.00
C THR A 3 36.73 -16.89 -40.42
N SER A 4 35.91 -17.94 -40.32
CA SER A 4 34.45 -17.82 -40.50
C SER A 4 33.84 -17.17 -39.28
N LYS A 5 33.42 -15.91 -39.41
CA LYS A 5 32.67 -15.17 -38.38
C LYS A 5 31.33 -15.87 -38.12
N ILE A 6 31.19 -16.42 -36.92
CA ILE A 6 29.90 -16.83 -36.34
C ILE A 6 29.06 -15.55 -36.20
N LYS A 7 27.91 -15.51 -36.85
CA LYS A 7 26.92 -14.43 -36.68
C LYS A 7 26.39 -14.50 -35.25
N SER A 8 26.63 -13.46 -34.46
CA SER A 8 25.84 -13.19 -33.25
C SER A 8 24.36 -13.09 -33.63
N PRO A 9 23.43 -13.74 -32.90
CA PRO A 9 22.03 -13.37 -32.97
C PRO A 9 21.92 -11.97 -32.35
N ALA A 10 21.73 -10.97 -33.20
CA ALA A 10 21.38 -9.63 -32.76
C ALA A 10 20.07 -9.73 -31.98
N LEU A 11 20.02 -9.10 -30.79
CA LEU A 11 18.77 -8.87 -30.07
C LEU A 11 17.78 -8.25 -31.04
N GLU A 12 16.69 -8.97 -31.30
CA GLU A 12 15.47 -8.36 -31.78
C GLU A 12 15.06 -7.30 -30.75
N SER A 13 14.94 -6.05 -31.21
CA SER A 13 14.36 -4.99 -30.41
C SER A 13 12.94 -5.41 -29.97
N PRO A 14 12.42 -4.93 -28.83
CA PRO A 14 11.06 -5.26 -28.38
C PRO A 14 9.93 -4.90 -29.37
N GLY A 15 10.24 -4.20 -30.47
CA GLY A 15 9.30 -3.92 -31.57
C GLY A 15 9.26 -5.00 -32.66
N ALA A 16 10.25 -5.88 -32.76
CA ALA A 16 10.34 -6.84 -33.87
C ALA A 16 9.46 -8.09 -33.71
N ALA A 17 8.99 -8.39 -32.48
CA ALA A 17 8.07 -9.49 -32.22
C ALA A 17 6.61 -9.21 -32.68
N TYR A 18 6.33 -8.01 -33.21
CA TYR A 18 5.00 -7.57 -33.66
C TYR A 18 4.97 -7.21 -35.16
N ALA A 19 5.74 -7.92 -36.00
CA ALA A 19 5.76 -7.71 -37.46
C ALA A 19 4.57 -8.34 -38.21
N GLY A 20 3.39 -8.35 -37.59
CA GLY A 20 2.10 -8.76 -38.15
C GLY A 20 0.97 -8.05 -37.39
N SER A 21 -0.16 -7.80 -38.05
CA SER A 21 -1.34 -7.02 -37.57
C SER A 21 -1.37 -6.85 -36.05
N THR A 22 -1.14 -5.62 -35.58
CA THR A 22 -1.04 -5.39 -34.15
C THR A 22 -2.43 -5.57 -33.50
N ILE A 23 -2.49 -6.07 -32.26
CA ILE A 23 -3.76 -6.28 -31.54
C ILE A 23 -4.56 -4.96 -31.43
N TRP A 24 -3.86 -3.81 -31.48
CA TRP A 24 -4.43 -2.48 -31.50
C TRP A 24 -5.03 -2.07 -32.86
N ASP A 25 -4.56 -2.66 -33.98
CA ASP A 25 -5.17 -2.50 -35.31
C ASP A 25 -6.51 -3.22 -35.44
N GLU A 26 -6.75 -4.24 -34.61
CA GLU A 26 -8.02 -5.00 -34.55
C GLU A 26 -9.15 -4.24 -33.84
N ARG A 27 -8.87 -3.02 -33.31
CA ARG A 27 -9.89 -2.20 -32.65
C ARG A 27 -11.07 -1.92 -33.59
N PRO A 28 -12.31 -2.00 -33.11
CA PRO A 28 -13.50 -1.77 -33.94
C PRO A 28 -13.60 -0.33 -34.46
N ARG A 29 -12.95 0.63 -33.79
CA ARG A 29 -12.87 2.04 -34.20
C ARG A 29 -11.50 2.62 -33.82
N LYS A 30 -10.94 3.48 -34.69
CA LYS A 30 -9.82 4.35 -34.32
C LYS A 30 -10.34 5.52 -33.51
N TYR A 31 -9.84 5.67 -32.28
CA TYR A 31 -10.22 6.74 -31.37
C TYR A 31 -9.26 7.92 -31.51
N LYS A 32 -9.79 9.14 -31.52
CA LYS A 32 -8.93 10.35 -31.53
C LYS A 32 -8.25 10.56 -30.17
N SER A 33 -8.95 10.21 -29.10
CA SER A 33 -8.41 10.19 -27.74
C SER A 33 -8.79 8.87 -27.08
N VAL A 34 -7.82 7.97 -27.02
CA VAL A 34 -7.96 6.69 -26.29
C VAL A 34 -8.19 6.97 -24.81
N LEU A 35 -7.53 8.00 -24.27
CA LEU A 35 -7.68 8.43 -22.88
C LEU A 35 -9.15 8.69 -22.49
N PHE A 36 -9.82 9.59 -23.21
CA PHE A 36 -11.19 10.00 -22.84
C PHE A 36 -12.28 9.07 -23.39
N GLN A 37 -12.02 8.36 -24.49
CA GLN A 37 -13.04 7.51 -25.14
C GLN A 37 -13.00 6.05 -24.68
N VAL A 38 -11.87 5.61 -24.11
CA VAL A 38 -11.65 4.23 -23.65
C VAL A 38 -11.25 4.23 -22.17
N CYS A 39 -10.16 4.91 -21.81
CA CYS A 39 -9.60 4.80 -20.46
C CYS A 39 -10.42 5.48 -19.37
N VAL A 40 -11.34 6.39 -19.69
CA VAL A 40 -12.21 7.07 -18.70
C VAL A 40 -13.01 6.07 -17.86
N PHE A 41 -13.48 4.97 -18.45
CA PHE A 41 -14.22 3.92 -17.74
C PHE A 41 -13.32 3.13 -16.78
N ILE A 42 -12.05 2.98 -17.14
CA ILE A 42 -11.02 2.33 -16.30
C ILE A 42 -10.63 3.27 -15.15
N LEU A 43 -10.48 4.57 -15.41
CA LEU A 43 -10.23 5.59 -14.40
C LEU A 43 -11.39 5.72 -13.40
N MET A 44 -12.63 5.57 -13.85
CA MET A 44 -13.80 5.51 -12.95
C MET A 44 -13.79 4.28 -12.04
N MET A 45 -13.34 3.13 -12.55
CA MET A 45 -13.13 1.93 -11.74
C MET A 45 -12.07 2.19 -10.66
N GLU A 46 -10.94 2.79 -11.03
CA GLU A 46 -9.90 3.16 -10.06
C GLU A 46 -10.44 4.14 -9.01
N LEU A 47 -11.08 5.24 -9.44
CA LEU A 47 -11.61 6.25 -8.54
C LEU A 47 -12.59 5.64 -7.52
N SER A 48 -13.49 4.78 -7.99
CA SER A 48 -14.53 4.19 -7.15
C SER A 48 -13.97 3.17 -6.17
N GLU A 49 -12.98 2.37 -6.60
CA GLU A 49 -12.27 1.44 -5.70
C GLU A 49 -11.51 2.21 -4.61
N ARG A 50 -10.84 3.32 -4.95
CA ARG A 50 -10.12 4.14 -3.97
C ARG A 50 -11.04 4.81 -2.99
N LEU A 51 -12.12 5.40 -3.48
CA LEU A 51 -13.14 6.00 -2.63
C LEU A 51 -13.72 4.96 -1.66
N SER A 52 -14.09 3.78 -2.16
CA SER A 52 -14.62 2.68 -1.33
C SER A 52 -13.59 2.21 -0.30
N TYR A 53 -12.36 1.91 -0.72
CA TYR A 53 -11.29 1.43 0.15
C TYR A 53 -10.99 2.40 1.30
N TYR A 54 -10.75 3.68 0.99
CA TYR A 54 -10.46 4.68 2.03
C TYR A 54 -11.71 5.02 2.87
N GLY A 55 -12.90 5.04 2.26
CA GLY A 55 -14.16 5.32 2.96
C GLY A 55 -14.46 4.26 4.03
N ILE A 56 -14.18 2.99 3.71
CA ILE A 56 -14.33 1.88 4.65
C ILE A 56 -13.20 1.90 5.68
N ASN A 57 -11.94 2.06 5.26
CA ASN A 57 -10.75 2.03 6.14
C ASN A 57 -10.84 3.01 7.32
N GLN A 58 -11.34 4.23 7.07
CA GLN A 58 -11.28 5.30 8.07
C GLN A 58 -12.31 5.16 9.20
N GLY A 59 -13.53 4.76 8.88
CA GLY A 59 -14.56 4.47 9.88
C GLY A 59 -14.42 3.10 10.55
N LEU A 60 -13.55 2.23 10.01
CA LEU A 60 -13.53 0.81 10.35
C LEU A 60 -13.30 0.53 11.84
N LYS A 61 -12.34 1.23 12.44
CA LYS A 61 -11.97 1.06 13.84
C LYS A 61 -13.12 1.45 14.78
N ASN A 62 -13.68 2.63 14.56
CA ASN A 62 -14.79 3.16 15.35
C ASN A 62 -16.04 2.28 15.20
N PHE A 63 -16.30 1.79 13.98
CA PHE A 63 -17.38 0.85 13.73
C PHE A 63 -17.18 -0.46 14.50
N MET A 64 -15.97 -1.03 14.50
CA MET A 64 -15.65 -2.23 15.27
C MET A 64 -15.88 -2.02 16.78
N GLN A 65 -15.51 -0.87 17.33
CA GLN A 65 -15.80 -0.55 18.73
C GLN A 65 -17.31 -0.48 19.00
N LYS A 66 -18.07 0.14 18.09
CA LYS A 66 -19.53 0.28 18.19
C LYS A 66 -20.28 -1.06 18.15
N ILE A 67 -19.71 -2.09 17.53
CA ILE A 67 -20.29 -3.45 17.46
C ILE A 67 -19.70 -4.41 18.52
N GLY A 68 -18.99 -3.89 19.53
CA GLY A 68 -18.58 -4.64 20.72
C GLY A 68 -17.11 -5.10 20.77
N TRP A 69 -16.25 -4.72 19.81
CA TRP A 69 -14.82 -5.06 19.87
C TRP A 69 -14.03 -4.08 20.73
N SER A 70 -13.04 -4.57 21.47
CA SER A 70 -12.11 -3.70 22.21
C SER A 70 -11.27 -2.82 21.28
N LEU A 71 -10.74 -1.71 21.80
CA LEU A 71 -9.83 -0.83 21.05
C LEU A 71 -8.62 -1.59 20.46
N VAL A 72 -8.07 -2.54 21.22
CA VAL A 72 -6.93 -3.38 20.81
C VAL A 72 -7.34 -4.31 19.68
N SER A 73 -8.45 -5.04 19.82
CA SER A 73 -8.98 -5.94 18.79
C SER A 73 -9.32 -5.19 17.52
N ALA A 74 -10.00 -4.05 17.60
CA ALA A 74 -10.33 -3.22 16.45
C ALA A 74 -9.08 -2.75 15.69
N SER A 75 -8.04 -2.32 16.42
CA SER A 75 -6.76 -1.87 15.83
C SER A 75 -5.99 -3.02 15.16
N ALA A 76 -5.96 -4.18 15.80
CA ALA A 76 -5.31 -5.39 15.28
C ALA A 76 -6.05 -5.95 14.05
N LEU A 77 -7.39 -6.00 14.10
CA LEU A 77 -8.24 -6.43 12.98
C LEU A 77 -8.16 -5.47 11.79
N LYS A 78 -8.12 -4.15 12.02
CA LYS A 78 -7.87 -3.15 10.96
C LYS A 78 -6.54 -3.41 10.24
N SER A 79 -5.46 -3.54 11.00
CA SER A 79 -4.12 -3.83 10.45
C SER A 79 -4.08 -5.18 9.72
N THR A 80 -4.79 -6.18 10.25
CA THR A 80 -4.93 -7.49 9.63
C THR A 80 -5.73 -7.43 8.32
N TRP A 81 -6.77 -6.60 8.25
CA TRP A 81 -7.53 -6.38 7.02
C TRP A 81 -6.65 -5.72 5.95
N THR A 82 -5.89 -4.68 6.32
CA THR A 82 -4.88 -4.07 5.44
C THR A 82 -3.89 -5.13 4.94
N SER A 83 -3.41 -6.02 5.81
CA SER A 83 -2.50 -7.10 5.39
C SER A 83 -3.11 -8.00 4.31
N ILE A 84 -4.39 -8.35 4.42
CA ILE A 84 -5.11 -9.17 3.42
C ILE A 84 -5.28 -8.40 2.11
N CYS A 85 -5.61 -7.10 2.17
CA CYS A 85 -5.74 -6.25 0.99
C CYS A 85 -4.46 -6.15 0.14
N TYR A 86 -3.29 -6.29 0.78
CA TYR A 86 -1.98 -6.14 0.14
C TYR A 86 -1.27 -7.46 -0.20
N ILE A 87 -1.74 -8.61 0.28
CA ILE A 87 -1.26 -9.94 -0.17
C ILE A 87 -2.06 -10.49 -1.35
N THR A 88 -3.36 -10.22 -1.40
CA THR A 88 -4.26 -10.66 -2.48
C THR A 88 -3.90 -10.13 -3.89
N PRO A 89 -3.16 -9.02 -4.09
CA PRO A 89 -2.63 -8.62 -5.39
C PRO A 89 -1.76 -9.68 -6.08
N LEU A 90 -1.00 -10.49 -5.34
CA LEU A 90 -0.21 -11.60 -5.90
C LEU A 90 -1.11 -12.63 -6.59
N PHE A 91 -2.23 -12.96 -5.93
CA PHE A 91 -3.22 -13.89 -6.47
C PHE A 91 -3.97 -13.28 -7.67
N GLY A 92 -4.33 -12.00 -7.57
CA GLY A 92 -4.97 -11.26 -8.66
C GLY A 92 -4.10 -11.15 -9.91
N ALA A 93 -2.81 -10.87 -9.75
CA ALA A 93 -1.84 -10.81 -10.85
C ALA A 93 -1.69 -12.19 -11.52
N TYR A 94 -1.53 -13.26 -10.74
CA TYR A 94 -1.47 -14.62 -11.27
C TYR A 94 -2.72 -14.99 -12.10
N LEU A 95 -3.92 -14.69 -11.62
CA LEU A 95 -5.14 -14.97 -12.36
C LEU A 95 -5.24 -14.16 -13.65
N ALA A 96 -4.88 -12.88 -13.62
CA ALA A 96 -4.95 -12.00 -14.77
C ALA A 96 -3.93 -12.33 -15.85
N ASP A 97 -2.67 -12.52 -15.48
CA ASP A 97 -1.56 -12.67 -16.43
C ASP A 97 -1.48 -14.11 -16.99
N GLU A 98 -1.84 -15.15 -16.21
CA GLU A 98 -1.67 -16.55 -16.63
C GLU A 98 -2.95 -17.30 -17.03
N LYS A 99 -4.13 -16.93 -16.50
CA LYS A 99 -5.35 -17.75 -16.67
C LYS A 99 -6.50 -17.05 -17.39
N TRP A 100 -7.00 -15.96 -16.81
CA TRP A 100 -8.31 -15.39 -17.16
C TRP A 100 -8.21 -14.16 -18.06
N GLY A 101 -7.08 -13.46 -18.05
CA GLY A 101 -6.93 -12.14 -18.66
C GLY A 101 -7.39 -11.01 -17.73
N ARG A 102 -6.74 -9.84 -17.83
CA ARG A 102 -6.94 -8.69 -16.93
C ARG A 102 -8.39 -8.23 -16.81
N PHE A 103 -9.11 -8.10 -17.92
CA PHE A 103 -10.51 -7.65 -17.93
C PHE A 103 -11.43 -8.56 -17.11
N ARG A 104 -11.32 -9.88 -17.29
CA ARG A 104 -12.17 -10.86 -16.57
C ARG A 104 -11.85 -10.89 -15.08
N THR A 105 -10.57 -10.76 -14.73
CA THR A 105 -10.14 -10.67 -13.33
C THR A 105 -10.73 -9.41 -12.69
N ILE A 106 -10.56 -8.23 -13.28
CA ILE A 106 -11.10 -6.96 -12.74
C ILE A 106 -12.61 -7.03 -12.58
N LEU A 107 -13.34 -7.55 -13.58
CA LEU A 107 -14.81 -7.63 -13.51
C LEU A 107 -15.28 -8.59 -12.40
N THR A 108 -14.70 -9.79 -12.34
CA THR A 108 -15.10 -10.81 -11.37
C THR A 108 -14.82 -10.35 -9.94
N PHE A 109 -13.62 -9.83 -9.69
CA PHE A 109 -13.26 -9.33 -8.36
C PHE A 109 -13.90 -7.98 -8.04
N GLY A 110 -14.27 -7.17 -9.02
CA GLY A 110 -15.11 -5.99 -8.85
C GLY A 110 -16.50 -6.36 -8.32
N ILE A 111 -17.16 -7.35 -8.93
CA ILE A 111 -18.44 -7.86 -8.44
C ILE A 111 -18.28 -8.47 -7.05
N TRP A 112 -17.21 -9.23 -6.81
CA TRP A 112 -16.91 -9.82 -5.50
C TRP A 112 -16.70 -8.77 -4.41
N TYR A 113 -15.94 -7.70 -4.72
CA TYR A 113 -15.75 -6.54 -3.85
C TYR A 113 -17.10 -5.91 -3.51
N CYS A 114 -17.93 -5.67 -4.52
CA CYS A 114 -19.24 -5.07 -4.35
C CYS A 114 -20.17 -5.90 -3.44
N VAL A 115 -20.12 -7.23 -3.51
CA VAL A 115 -20.80 -8.11 -2.55
C VAL A 115 -20.28 -7.88 -1.13
N GLY A 116 -18.96 -7.72 -0.96
CA GLY A 116 -18.35 -7.35 0.31
C GLY A 116 -18.87 -6.01 0.85
N ASP A 117 -18.93 -4.98 0.01
CA ASP A 117 -19.44 -3.65 0.39
C ASP A 117 -20.89 -3.73 0.86
N PHE A 118 -21.75 -4.45 0.15
CA PHE A 118 -23.15 -4.65 0.56
C PHE A 118 -23.25 -5.42 1.89
N LEU A 119 -22.42 -6.42 2.12
CA LEU A 119 -22.41 -7.15 3.40
C LEU A 119 -22.00 -6.24 4.55
N VAL A 120 -20.96 -5.42 4.38
CA VAL A 120 -20.53 -4.46 5.41
C VAL A 120 -21.59 -3.37 5.62
N ALA A 121 -22.26 -2.91 4.56
CA ALA A 121 -23.38 -1.98 4.68
C ALA A 121 -24.57 -2.60 5.43
N ILE A 122 -24.95 -3.85 5.14
CA ILE A 122 -26.00 -4.57 5.88
C ILE A 122 -25.63 -4.70 7.36
N ALA A 123 -24.37 -5.04 7.67
CA ALA A 123 -23.90 -5.11 9.05
C ALA A 123 -24.00 -3.75 9.78
N ALA A 124 -23.83 -2.64 9.07
CA ALA A 124 -23.94 -1.30 9.63
C ALA A 124 -25.38 -0.75 9.73
N TYR A 125 -26.39 -1.54 9.37
CA TYR A 125 -27.78 -1.14 9.54
C TYR A 125 -28.17 -1.16 11.05
N PRO A 126 -28.79 -0.09 11.60
CA PRO A 126 -29.00 0.04 13.04
C PRO A 126 -29.67 -1.16 13.72
N ASP A 127 -30.70 -1.75 13.10
CA ASP A 127 -31.42 -2.91 13.67
C ASP A 127 -30.57 -4.19 13.71
N ILE A 128 -29.53 -4.28 12.87
CA ILE A 128 -28.62 -5.44 12.83
C ILE A 128 -27.48 -5.26 13.83
N MET A 129 -27.03 -4.01 14.04
CA MET A 129 -25.95 -3.68 14.97
C MET A 129 -26.27 -4.02 16.43
N THR A 130 -27.55 -4.15 16.80
CA THR A 130 -27.95 -4.46 18.19
C THR A 130 -27.62 -5.89 18.61
N GLU A 131 -27.42 -6.80 17.67
CA GLU A 131 -27.20 -8.23 17.93
C GLU A 131 -25.79 -8.65 17.49
N GLU A 132 -24.84 -8.64 18.45
CA GLU A 132 -23.42 -8.96 18.22
C GLU A 132 -23.21 -10.29 17.48
N ALA A 133 -24.01 -11.31 17.81
CA ALA A 133 -23.94 -12.64 17.21
C ALA A 133 -24.30 -12.65 15.71
N VAL A 134 -25.01 -11.64 15.22
CA VAL A 134 -25.44 -11.49 13.82
C VAL A 134 -24.54 -10.52 13.07
N VAL A 135 -24.24 -9.36 13.66
CA VAL A 135 -23.43 -8.31 13.00
C VAL A 135 -21.99 -8.76 12.76
N ASN A 136 -21.35 -9.42 13.73
CA ASN A 136 -19.94 -9.77 13.66
C ASN A 136 -19.62 -10.73 12.50
N PRO A 137 -20.34 -11.85 12.31
CA PRO A 137 -20.11 -12.73 11.15
C PRO A 137 -20.33 -12.03 9.80
N ILE A 138 -21.40 -11.24 9.65
CA ILE A 138 -21.72 -10.55 8.39
C ILE A 138 -20.61 -9.55 8.05
N PHE A 139 -20.23 -8.74 9.03
CA PHE A 139 -19.18 -7.74 8.90
C PHE A 139 -17.82 -8.38 8.58
N VAL A 140 -17.41 -9.41 9.33
CA VAL A 140 -16.11 -10.09 9.12
C VAL A 140 -16.04 -10.75 7.74
N ILE A 141 -17.12 -11.42 7.29
CA ILE A 141 -17.16 -12.02 5.95
C ILE A 141 -17.12 -10.92 4.88
N GLY A 142 -17.92 -9.86 5.02
CA GLY A 142 -17.95 -8.75 4.07
C GLY A 142 -16.59 -8.07 3.94
N LEU A 143 -15.95 -7.76 5.07
CA LEU A 143 -14.69 -7.04 5.15
C LEU A 143 -13.49 -7.87 4.68
N PHE A 144 -13.28 -9.05 5.28
CA PHE A 144 -12.07 -9.83 5.03
C PHE A 144 -12.17 -10.68 3.77
N VAL A 145 -13.31 -11.36 3.56
CA VAL A 145 -13.49 -12.27 2.43
C VAL A 145 -13.98 -11.51 1.20
N GLY A 146 -14.92 -10.57 1.35
CA GLY A 146 -15.43 -9.76 0.25
C GLY A 146 -14.41 -8.70 -0.20
N ILE A 147 -14.28 -7.63 0.58
CA ILE A 147 -13.47 -6.46 0.22
C ILE A 147 -11.98 -6.80 0.19
N GLY A 148 -11.45 -7.46 1.22
CA GLY A 148 -10.02 -7.76 1.34
C GLY A 148 -9.46 -8.62 0.21
N VAL A 149 -10.24 -9.57 -0.30
CA VAL A 149 -9.87 -10.37 -1.48
C VAL A 149 -10.15 -9.63 -2.78
N GLY A 150 -11.27 -8.90 -2.86
CA GLY A 150 -11.67 -8.14 -4.04
C GLY A 150 -10.66 -7.04 -4.40
N THR A 151 -10.24 -6.24 -3.41
CA THR A 151 -9.37 -5.08 -3.62
C THR A 151 -8.04 -5.47 -4.27
N GLY A 152 -7.38 -6.52 -3.78
CA GLY A 152 -6.04 -6.83 -4.26
C GLY A 152 -6.02 -7.23 -5.73
N ALA A 153 -7.04 -7.96 -6.17
CA ALA A 153 -7.15 -8.36 -7.59
C ALA A 153 -7.52 -7.21 -8.52
N ILE A 154 -8.14 -6.15 -8.02
CA ILE A 154 -8.40 -4.93 -8.79
C ILE A 154 -7.11 -4.08 -8.83
N LYS A 155 -6.49 -3.84 -7.67
CA LYS A 155 -5.31 -2.96 -7.52
C LYS A 155 -4.14 -3.32 -8.42
N SER A 156 -3.81 -4.61 -8.57
CA SER A 156 -2.68 -5.02 -9.43
C SER A 156 -2.98 -4.93 -10.94
N ASN A 157 -4.26 -4.92 -11.32
CA ASN A 157 -4.69 -5.13 -12.71
C ASN A 157 -5.28 -3.89 -13.39
N VAL A 158 -5.90 -2.96 -12.65
CA VAL A 158 -6.55 -1.78 -13.26
C VAL A 158 -5.53 -0.86 -13.93
N ILE A 159 -4.41 -0.57 -13.25
CA ILE A 159 -3.36 0.30 -13.79
C ILE A 159 -2.73 -0.30 -15.05
N THR A 160 -2.46 -1.60 -15.05
CA THR A 160 -1.85 -2.32 -16.19
C THR A 160 -2.83 -2.47 -17.34
N PHE A 161 -4.10 -2.77 -17.05
CA PHE A 161 -5.14 -2.85 -18.07
C PHE A 161 -5.39 -1.51 -18.77
N GLY A 162 -5.36 -0.39 -18.03
CA GLY A 162 -5.45 0.94 -18.63
C GLY A 162 -4.23 1.30 -19.46
N ALA A 163 -3.03 0.89 -19.03
CA ALA A 163 -1.80 1.09 -19.80
C ALA A 163 -1.76 0.29 -21.11
N ASP A 164 -2.36 -0.90 -21.15
CA ASP A 164 -2.47 -1.74 -22.36
C ASP A 164 -3.34 -1.12 -23.45
N GLN A 165 -4.18 -0.14 -23.10
CA GLN A 165 -5.09 0.46 -24.05
C GLN A 165 -4.38 1.33 -25.08
N PHE A 166 -3.12 1.71 -24.87
CA PHE A 166 -2.36 2.58 -25.76
C PHE A 166 -1.37 1.78 -26.62
N ASP A 167 -1.36 2.02 -27.93
CA ASP A 167 -0.43 1.41 -28.88
C ASP A 167 0.98 2.00 -28.69
N PRO A 168 2.01 1.17 -28.41
CA PRO A 168 3.39 1.62 -28.30
C PRO A 168 3.97 2.19 -29.60
N ASN A 169 3.40 1.85 -30.76
CA ASN A 169 3.91 2.24 -32.07
C ASN A 169 3.33 3.58 -32.56
N ASP A 170 2.29 4.11 -31.91
CA ASP A 170 1.70 5.41 -32.23
C ASP A 170 2.23 6.50 -31.26
N PRO A 171 3.02 7.48 -31.74
CA PRO A 171 3.54 8.56 -30.91
C PRO A 171 2.44 9.38 -30.20
N SER A 172 1.25 9.51 -30.79
CA SER A 172 0.13 10.21 -30.16
C SER A 172 -0.41 9.43 -28.96
N GLU A 173 -0.54 8.11 -29.08
CA GLU A 173 -1.03 7.26 -27.99
C GLU A 173 0.00 7.12 -26.86
N VAL A 174 1.30 7.11 -27.19
CA VAL A 174 2.38 7.13 -26.19
C VAL A 174 2.29 8.39 -25.32
N HIS A 175 2.08 9.57 -25.89
CA HIS A 175 1.91 10.79 -25.11
C HIS A 175 0.60 10.80 -24.28
N GLN A 176 -0.49 10.24 -24.82
CA GLN A 176 -1.73 10.08 -24.06
C GLN A 176 -1.57 9.12 -22.88
N LYS A 177 -0.72 8.10 -22.99
CA LYS A 177 -0.40 7.15 -21.91
C LYS A 177 0.30 7.84 -20.74
N GLU A 178 1.22 8.77 -20.99
CA GLU A 178 1.83 9.57 -19.91
C GLU A 178 0.77 10.37 -19.16
N THR A 179 -0.11 11.03 -19.90
CA THR A 179 -1.24 11.80 -19.34
C THR A 179 -2.22 10.91 -18.55
N TYR A 180 -2.45 9.67 -19.01
CA TYR A 180 -3.27 8.68 -18.30
C TYR A 180 -2.77 8.42 -16.88
N PHE A 181 -1.45 8.25 -16.69
CA PHE A 181 -0.88 8.02 -15.37
C PHE A 181 -1.08 9.22 -14.43
N SER A 182 -0.99 10.45 -14.94
CA SER A 182 -1.31 11.65 -14.16
C SER A 182 -2.78 11.67 -13.71
N TYR A 183 -3.72 11.33 -14.61
CA TYR A 183 -5.14 11.21 -14.25
C TYR A 183 -5.42 10.07 -13.26
N PHE A 184 -4.72 8.95 -13.41
CA PHE A 184 -4.81 7.83 -12.47
C PHE A 184 -4.39 8.25 -11.06
N TYR A 185 -3.27 8.98 -10.95
CA TYR A 185 -2.81 9.53 -9.68
C TYR A 185 -3.79 10.57 -9.10
N PHE A 186 -4.37 11.42 -9.95
CA PHE A 186 -5.43 12.34 -9.53
C PHE A 186 -6.64 11.58 -8.96
N CYS A 187 -7.09 10.50 -9.60
CA CYS A 187 -8.21 9.69 -9.12
C CYS A 187 -7.94 9.10 -7.73
N ILE A 188 -6.71 8.61 -7.48
CA ILE A 188 -6.31 8.09 -6.16
C ILE A 188 -6.44 9.18 -5.09
N ASN A 189 -5.81 10.33 -5.31
CA ASN A 189 -5.79 11.41 -4.32
C ASN A 189 -7.16 12.02 -4.11
N PHE A 190 -7.94 12.21 -5.18
CA PHE A 190 -9.30 12.72 -5.07
C PHE A 190 -10.22 11.74 -4.32
N GLY A 191 -10.14 10.44 -4.64
CA GLY A 191 -10.88 9.40 -3.91
C GLY A 191 -10.51 9.37 -2.43
N ALA A 192 -9.22 9.41 -2.11
CA ALA A 192 -8.73 9.51 -0.73
C ALA A 192 -9.26 10.77 -0.02
N ALA A 193 -9.07 11.96 -0.61
CA ALA A 193 -9.48 13.22 -0.02
C ALA A 193 -10.99 13.30 0.23
N PHE A 194 -11.81 12.79 -0.70
CA PHE A 194 -13.26 12.72 -0.53
C PHE A 194 -13.64 11.77 0.63
N SER A 195 -12.99 10.61 0.72
CA SER A 195 -13.24 9.65 1.80
C SER A 195 -12.80 10.19 3.17
N TYR A 196 -11.60 10.75 3.26
CA TYR A 196 -11.08 11.35 4.49
C TYR A 196 -11.84 12.61 4.91
N GLY A 197 -12.25 13.44 3.96
CA GLY A 197 -12.87 14.73 4.27
C GLY A 197 -14.38 14.67 4.50
N TYR A 198 -15.10 13.86 3.73
CA TYR A 198 -16.56 13.81 3.77
C TYR A 198 -17.11 12.52 4.35
N LEU A 199 -16.66 11.34 3.88
CA LEU A 199 -17.23 10.07 4.34
C LEU A 199 -16.91 9.74 5.80
N SER A 200 -15.75 10.18 6.29
CA SER A 200 -15.34 10.06 7.70
C SER A 200 -16.22 10.91 8.64
N VAL A 201 -16.69 12.07 8.17
CA VAL A 201 -17.62 12.93 8.90
C VAL A 201 -19.02 12.32 8.86
N LEU A 202 -19.45 11.88 7.68
CA LEU A 202 -20.75 11.26 7.50
C LEU A 202 -20.94 10.01 8.37
N CYS A 203 -19.90 9.19 8.56
CA CYS A 203 -20.05 7.96 9.35
C CYS A 203 -20.22 8.22 10.86
N VAL A 204 -19.67 9.33 11.37
CA VAL A 204 -19.70 9.68 12.79
C VAL A 204 -20.85 10.63 13.12
N GLU A 205 -20.94 11.76 12.41
CA GLU A 205 -21.88 12.85 12.73
C GLU A 205 -23.18 12.78 11.91
N GLY A 206 -23.20 11.97 10.86
CA GLY A 206 -24.28 12.00 9.87
C GLY A 206 -24.24 13.26 9.01
N SER A 207 -25.39 13.66 8.48
CA SER A 207 -25.56 14.91 7.74
C SER A 207 -26.96 15.47 7.99
N ALA A 208 -27.25 16.68 7.49
CA ALA A 208 -28.58 17.29 7.63
C ALA A 208 -29.74 16.39 7.13
N GLN A 209 -29.47 15.42 6.25
CA GLN A 209 -30.45 14.49 5.70
C GLN A 209 -30.33 13.06 6.28
N ILE A 210 -29.21 12.73 6.93
CA ILE A 210 -28.89 11.38 7.38
C ILE A 210 -28.59 11.46 8.88
N PRO A 211 -29.44 10.89 9.75
CA PRO A 211 -29.16 10.83 11.18
C PRO A 211 -27.83 10.12 11.47
N ALA A 212 -27.13 10.51 12.54
CA ALA A 212 -25.85 9.92 12.94
C ALA A 212 -25.94 8.38 13.15
N GLU A 213 -27.10 7.87 13.60
CA GLU A 213 -27.37 6.43 13.71
C GLU A 213 -27.22 5.68 12.38
N TYR A 214 -27.59 6.29 11.25
CA TYR A 214 -27.45 5.73 9.91
C TYR A 214 -26.15 6.16 9.21
N GLY A 215 -25.24 6.86 9.91
CA GLY A 215 -24.00 7.37 9.33
C GLY A 215 -23.14 6.26 8.71
N TYR A 216 -22.81 5.23 9.47
CA TYR A 216 -22.03 4.08 8.98
C TYR A 216 -22.72 3.35 7.83
N PHE A 217 -24.02 3.09 7.96
CA PHE A 217 -24.83 2.48 6.89
C PHE A 217 -24.74 3.30 5.60
N ALA A 218 -24.97 4.61 5.68
CA ALA A 218 -24.96 5.50 4.53
C ALA A 218 -23.58 5.54 3.86
N THR A 219 -22.50 5.65 4.65
CA THR A 219 -21.13 5.67 4.12
C THR A 219 -20.82 4.37 3.36
N TYR A 220 -21.11 3.20 3.94
CA TYR A 220 -20.85 1.91 3.28
C TYR A 220 -21.78 1.66 2.09
N MET A 221 -23.01 2.15 2.13
CA MET A 221 -23.93 2.13 0.97
C MET A 221 -23.47 3.04 -0.16
N ILE A 222 -22.91 4.22 0.14
CA ILE A 222 -22.31 5.10 -0.88
C ILE A 222 -21.14 4.38 -1.54
N CYS A 223 -20.24 3.77 -0.76
CA CYS A 223 -19.14 2.94 -1.26
C CYS A 223 -19.64 1.84 -2.21
N SER A 224 -20.69 1.10 -1.79
CA SER A 224 -21.32 0.06 -2.62
C SER A 224 -21.87 0.64 -3.93
N ALA A 225 -22.61 1.75 -3.85
CA ALA A 225 -23.29 2.35 -5.00
C ALA A 225 -22.30 2.88 -6.04
N VAL A 226 -21.23 3.57 -5.61
CA VAL A 226 -20.20 4.04 -6.55
C VAL A 226 -19.50 2.87 -7.23
N MET A 227 -19.28 1.76 -6.50
CA MET A 227 -18.67 0.57 -7.06
C MET A 227 -19.57 -0.12 -8.10
N VAL A 228 -20.88 -0.22 -7.85
CA VAL A 228 -21.86 -0.71 -8.84
C VAL A 228 -21.84 0.15 -10.11
N VAL A 229 -21.86 1.47 -9.96
CA VAL A 229 -21.82 2.41 -11.08
C VAL A 229 -20.54 2.23 -11.88
N ALA A 230 -19.39 2.10 -11.21
CA ALA A 230 -18.11 1.88 -11.87
C ALA A 230 -18.08 0.57 -12.66
N ILE A 231 -18.56 -0.53 -12.08
CA ILE A 231 -18.66 -1.83 -12.75
C ILE A 231 -19.57 -1.76 -13.97
N PHE A 232 -20.72 -1.10 -13.84
CA PHE A 232 -21.66 -0.90 -14.95
C PHE A 232 -20.99 -0.18 -16.14
N PHE A 233 -20.29 0.92 -15.86
CA PHE A 233 -19.56 1.66 -16.88
C PHE A 233 -18.35 0.90 -17.43
N PHE A 234 -17.66 0.13 -16.59
CA PHE A 234 -16.56 -0.75 -17.01
C PHE A 234 -17.05 -1.79 -18.02
N VAL A 235 -18.23 -2.40 -17.80
CA VAL A 235 -18.86 -3.36 -18.73
C VAL A 235 -19.32 -2.68 -20.02
N ILE A 236 -19.92 -1.48 -19.95
CA ILE A 236 -20.29 -0.70 -21.15
C ILE A 236 -19.07 -0.37 -22.01
N GLY A 237 -17.93 -0.11 -21.38
CA GLY A 237 -16.66 0.13 -22.07
C GLY A 237 -16.06 -1.12 -22.73
N SER A 238 -16.54 -2.33 -22.39
CA SER A 238 -15.96 -3.61 -22.86
C SER A 238 -15.74 -3.72 -24.38
N PRO A 239 -16.65 -3.26 -25.26
CA PRO A 239 -16.43 -3.37 -26.71
C PRO A 239 -15.33 -2.42 -27.22
N ARG A 240 -14.87 -1.47 -26.39
CA ARG A 240 -13.84 -0.50 -26.73
C ARG A 240 -12.44 -0.92 -26.28
N TYR A 241 -12.35 -1.88 -25.36
CA TYR A 241 -11.08 -2.25 -24.77
C TYR A 241 -10.27 -3.18 -25.65
N VAL A 242 -8.95 -3.04 -25.53
CA VAL A 242 -7.97 -3.99 -26.04
C VAL A 242 -7.78 -5.08 -24.98
N HIS A 243 -8.03 -6.33 -25.37
CA HIS A 243 -7.88 -7.49 -24.50
C HIS A 243 -6.58 -8.23 -24.81
N MET A 244 -5.59 -8.07 -23.93
CA MET A 244 -4.34 -8.81 -24.04
C MET A 244 -4.55 -10.30 -23.72
N PRO A 245 -4.03 -11.23 -24.55
CA PRO A 245 -4.10 -12.65 -24.25
C PRO A 245 -3.18 -13.01 -23.07
N PRO A 246 -3.59 -13.92 -22.17
CA PRO A 246 -2.76 -14.36 -21.05
C PRO A 246 -1.59 -15.22 -21.59
N LYS A 247 -0.41 -14.62 -21.69
CA LYS A 247 0.81 -15.29 -22.18
C LYS A 247 1.98 -15.21 -21.20
N ASP A 248 1.86 -14.43 -20.14
CA ASP A 248 2.97 -14.14 -19.24
C ASP A 248 2.97 -15.10 -18.04
N ARG A 249 3.86 -16.10 -18.07
CA ARG A 249 4.06 -17.08 -16.98
C ARG A 249 5.10 -16.65 -15.96
N SER A 250 5.34 -15.35 -15.80
CA SER A 250 6.41 -14.82 -14.95
C SER A 250 6.31 -15.30 -13.49
N ILE A 251 5.11 -15.34 -12.90
CA ILE A 251 4.94 -15.77 -11.50
C ILE A 251 5.15 -17.29 -11.35
N SER A 252 4.53 -18.12 -12.20
CA SER A 252 4.72 -19.56 -12.17
C SER A 252 6.17 -19.98 -12.44
N THR A 253 6.84 -19.28 -13.35
CA THR A 253 8.26 -19.52 -13.66
C THR A 253 9.14 -19.12 -12.48
N LEU A 254 8.90 -17.98 -11.85
CA LEU A 254 9.58 -17.58 -10.62
C LEU A 254 9.43 -18.64 -9.51
N LEU A 255 8.21 -19.11 -9.26
CA LEU A 255 7.95 -20.14 -8.23
C LEU A 255 8.66 -21.46 -8.55
N THR A 256 8.68 -21.86 -9.81
CA THR A 256 9.37 -23.08 -10.25
C THR A 256 10.88 -22.95 -10.08
N LEU A 257 11.45 -21.81 -10.49
CA LEU A 257 12.87 -21.50 -10.32
C LEU A 257 13.26 -21.47 -8.84
N LEU A 258 12.48 -20.83 -7.98
CA LEU A 258 12.74 -20.80 -6.54
C LEU A 258 12.66 -22.20 -5.92
N LYS A 259 11.67 -23.02 -6.33
CA LYS A 259 11.53 -24.40 -5.86
C LYS A 259 12.72 -25.27 -6.26
N GLN A 260 13.14 -25.20 -7.52
CA GLN A 260 14.29 -25.97 -8.01
C GLN A 260 15.60 -25.47 -7.36
N SER A 261 15.74 -24.16 -7.21
CA SER A 261 16.87 -23.55 -6.51
C SER A 261 16.97 -24.00 -5.03
N ALA A 262 15.84 -24.16 -4.35
CA ALA A 262 15.78 -24.66 -2.97
C ALA A 262 16.17 -26.13 -2.81
N GLN A 263 15.97 -26.93 -3.86
CA GLN A 263 16.39 -28.34 -3.90
C GLN A 263 17.90 -28.44 -4.17
N THR A 264 18.44 -27.58 -5.03
CA THR A 264 19.85 -27.62 -5.47
C THR A 264 20.81 -26.91 -4.51
N THR A 265 20.40 -25.79 -3.91
CA THR A 265 21.32 -24.90 -3.17
C THR A 265 20.84 -24.58 -1.75
N ARG A 266 21.79 -24.40 -0.82
CA ARG A 266 21.49 -23.99 0.57
C ARG A 266 20.94 -22.56 0.63
N GLN A 267 21.47 -21.63 -0.18
CA GLN A 267 20.99 -20.24 -0.23
C GLN A 267 19.56 -20.17 -0.78
N GLY A 268 19.25 -20.88 -1.88
CA GLY A 268 17.88 -20.97 -2.41
C GLY A 268 16.89 -21.52 -1.39
N ARG A 269 17.29 -22.52 -0.59
CA ARG A 269 16.46 -23.06 0.50
C ARG A 269 16.15 -22.00 1.56
N ILE A 270 17.13 -21.18 1.94
CA ILE A 270 16.94 -20.10 2.92
C ILE A 270 15.98 -19.03 2.39
N VAL A 271 16.08 -18.63 1.11
CA VAL A 271 15.15 -17.67 0.49
C VAL A 271 13.72 -18.19 0.52
N VAL A 272 13.52 -19.46 0.11
CA VAL A 272 12.19 -20.08 0.09
C VAL A 272 11.63 -20.26 1.50
N THR A 273 12.44 -20.71 2.46
CA THR A 273 12.02 -20.77 3.87
C THR A 273 11.64 -19.39 4.39
N GLY A 274 12.41 -18.34 4.07
CA GLY A 274 12.06 -16.97 4.43
C GLY A 274 10.71 -16.54 3.86
N ALA A 275 10.44 -16.85 2.59
CA ALA A 275 9.15 -16.54 1.95
C ALA A 275 7.99 -17.30 2.62
N PHE A 276 8.18 -18.58 2.95
CA PHE A 276 7.17 -19.36 3.68
C PHE A 276 6.92 -18.83 5.09
N LEU A 277 7.96 -18.40 5.81
CA LEU A 277 7.81 -17.79 7.14
C LEU A 277 7.02 -16.48 7.07
N LEU A 278 7.28 -15.63 6.09
CA LEU A 278 6.55 -14.37 5.87
C LEU A 278 5.10 -14.60 5.44
N LEU A 279 4.82 -15.65 4.67
CA LEU A 279 3.45 -16.02 4.31
C LEU A 279 2.69 -16.63 5.49
N PHE A 280 3.34 -17.50 6.26
CA PHE A 280 2.70 -18.14 7.39
C PHE A 280 2.52 -17.18 8.58
N SER A 281 3.36 -16.15 8.73
CA SER A 281 3.16 -15.11 9.74
C SER A 281 1.83 -14.37 9.53
N LEU A 282 1.36 -14.22 8.29
CA LEU A 282 0.04 -13.65 8.00
C LEU A 282 -1.10 -14.53 8.55
N VAL A 283 -0.99 -15.85 8.38
CA VAL A 283 -1.99 -16.80 8.92
C VAL A 283 -2.01 -16.77 10.45
N VAL A 284 -0.83 -16.75 11.08
CA VAL A 284 -0.71 -16.63 12.54
C VAL A 284 -1.24 -15.28 13.03
N ASN A 285 -0.98 -14.20 12.29
CA ASN A 285 -1.48 -12.86 12.62
C ASN A 285 -3.00 -12.79 12.55
N ILE A 286 -3.63 -13.41 11.55
CA ILE A 286 -5.10 -13.50 11.49
C ILE A 286 -5.64 -14.18 12.74
N ALA A 287 -5.08 -15.33 13.12
CA ALA A 287 -5.48 -16.03 14.34
C ALA A 287 -5.23 -15.18 15.61
N SER A 288 -4.13 -14.44 15.66
CA SER A 288 -3.79 -13.54 16.77
C SER A 288 -4.78 -12.38 16.89
N ALA A 289 -5.13 -11.72 15.79
CA ALA A 289 -6.04 -10.57 15.77
C ALA A 289 -7.45 -10.94 16.25
N PHE A 290 -7.98 -12.11 15.85
CA PHE A 290 -9.27 -12.60 16.35
C PHE A 290 -9.21 -13.11 17.80
N SER A 291 -8.00 -13.40 18.32
CA SER A 291 -7.80 -13.87 19.69
C SER A 291 -7.21 -12.79 20.60
N ALA A 292 -7.23 -11.51 20.19
CA ALA A 292 -6.60 -10.42 20.92
C ALA A 292 -7.21 -10.25 22.32
N ASP A 293 -8.51 -10.44 22.47
CA ASP A 293 -9.21 -10.38 23.77
C ASP A 293 -9.05 -11.66 24.62
N SER A 294 -8.51 -12.75 24.06
CA SER A 294 -8.24 -13.99 24.80
C SER A 294 -6.96 -13.90 25.67
N GLY A 295 -6.42 -12.70 25.86
CA GLY A 295 -5.25 -12.38 26.67
C GLY A 295 -4.01 -13.14 26.19
N ARG A 296 -3.60 -14.14 26.96
CA ARG A 296 -2.32 -14.85 26.78
C ARG A 296 -2.21 -15.60 25.45
N ALA A 297 -3.32 -16.09 24.88
CA ALA A 297 -3.28 -16.80 23.60
C ALA A 297 -3.00 -15.85 22.43
N GLY A 298 -3.66 -14.68 22.40
CA GLY A 298 -3.43 -13.65 21.39
C GLY A 298 -2.00 -13.12 21.42
N GLU A 299 -1.48 -12.81 22.61
CA GLU A 299 -0.10 -12.37 22.83
C GLU A 299 0.93 -13.38 22.32
N VAL A 300 0.80 -14.66 22.69
CA VAL A 300 1.73 -15.71 22.26
C VAL A 300 1.73 -15.86 20.75
N LEU A 301 0.56 -15.84 20.11
CA LEU A 301 0.46 -15.89 18.65
C LEU A 301 1.11 -14.67 18.00
N SER A 302 0.96 -13.48 18.58
CA SER A 302 1.63 -12.25 18.10
C SER A 302 3.14 -12.35 18.22
N TYR A 303 3.68 -12.86 19.33
CA TYR A 303 5.13 -13.09 19.46
C TYR A 303 5.65 -14.10 18.45
N VAL A 304 4.90 -15.17 18.18
CA VAL A 304 5.24 -16.15 17.14
C VAL A 304 5.26 -15.48 15.76
N ALA A 305 4.23 -14.71 15.41
CA ALA A 305 4.18 -13.97 14.14
C ALA A 305 5.37 -12.99 14.01
N ALA A 306 5.68 -12.23 15.07
CA ALA A 306 6.83 -11.32 15.11
C ALA A 306 8.15 -12.05 14.84
N ALA A 307 8.37 -13.17 15.52
CA ALA A 307 9.58 -13.98 15.36
C ALA A 307 9.69 -14.54 13.94
N MET A 308 8.57 -14.97 13.36
CA MET A 308 8.53 -15.47 11.98
C MET A 308 8.87 -14.39 10.97
N VAL A 309 8.35 -13.17 11.13
CA VAL A 309 8.71 -12.03 10.27
C VAL A 309 10.19 -11.69 10.42
N LEU A 310 10.70 -11.59 11.66
CA LEU A 310 12.11 -11.28 11.92
C LEU A 310 13.05 -12.32 11.28
N VAL A 311 12.77 -13.61 11.47
CA VAL A 311 13.56 -14.69 10.86
C VAL A 311 13.43 -14.65 9.33
N GLY A 312 12.23 -14.39 8.80
CA GLY A 312 12.00 -14.24 7.36
C GLY A 312 12.83 -13.10 6.74
N VAL A 313 12.84 -11.94 7.39
CA VAL A 313 13.67 -10.78 7.00
C VAL A 313 15.16 -11.14 7.02
N ILE A 314 15.65 -11.75 8.11
CA ILE A 314 17.05 -12.16 8.22
C ILE A 314 17.42 -13.16 7.11
N CYS A 315 16.55 -14.13 6.81
CA CYS A 315 16.74 -15.10 5.74
C CYS A 315 16.86 -14.40 4.37
N TRP A 316 15.96 -13.46 4.06
CA TRP A 316 16.01 -12.72 2.80
C TRP A 316 17.23 -11.82 2.70
N VAL A 317 17.55 -11.05 3.75
CA VAL A 317 18.74 -10.19 3.77
C VAL A 317 20.01 -11.02 3.59
N TYR A 318 20.16 -12.14 4.31
CA TYR A 318 21.36 -12.97 4.21
C TYR A 318 21.49 -13.68 2.86
N ALA A 319 20.41 -14.34 2.40
CA ALA A 319 20.49 -15.22 1.24
C ALA A 319 20.31 -14.49 -0.10
N ALA A 320 19.57 -13.38 -0.14
CA ALA A 320 19.40 -12.62 -1.37
C ALA A 320 20.49 -11.56 -1.61
N SER A 321 21.38 -11.33 -0.64
CA SER A 321 22.59 -10.50 -0.81
C SER A 321 23.60 -11.11 -1.80
N ASP A 322 23.56 -12.43 -2.00
CA ASP A 322 24.42 -13.14 -2.94
C ASP A 322 23.54 -13.94 -3.92
N GLN A 323 23.54 -13.54 -5.19
CA GLN A 323 22.68 -14.15 -6.22
C GLN A 323 23.38 -15.29 -6.99
N SER A 324 24.62 -15.62 -6.61
CA SER A 324 25.42 -16.65 -7.31
C SER A 324 24.75 -18.02 -7.34
N PHE A 325 23.89 -18.32 -6.36
CA PHE A 325 23.14 -19.59 -6.32
C PHE A 325 22.18 -19.79 -7.50
N LEU A 326 21.76 -18.73 -8.20
CA LEU A 326 20.92 -18.81 -9.39
C LEU A 326 21.72 -19.10 -10.67
N ASP A 327 23.06 -18.97 -10.66
CA ASP A 327 23.87 -19.24 -11.85
C ASP A 327 23.83 -20.70 -12.29
N ASN A 328 23.61 -21.63 -11.34
CA ASN A 328 23.49 -23.06 -11.62
C ASN A 328 22.25 -23.42 -12.47
N MET A 329 21.35 -22.46 -12.71
CA MET A 329 20.10 -22.66 -13.45
C MET A 329 20.17 -22.23 -14.91
N LYS A 330 21.26 -21.56 -15.30
CA LYS A 330 21.53 -21.12 -16.66
C LYS A 330 21.81 -22.32 -17.57
N GLU A 331 21.34 -22.27 -18.82
CA GLU A 331 21.73 -23.22 -19.86
C GLU A 331 23.25 -23.33 -19.99
N SER A 332 23.98 -22.22 -19.84
CA SER A 332 25.46 -22.21 -19.86
C SER A 332 26.12 -23.04 -18.75
N TYR A 333 25.41 -23.32 -17.66
CA TYR A 333 25.86 -24.14 -16.54
C TYR A 333 25.16 -25.51 -16.49
N GLY A 334 24.39 -25.87 -17.52
CA GLY A 334 23.67 -27.15 -17.62
C GLY A 334 22.22 -27.13 -17.10
N GLY A 335 21.64 -25.95 -16.89
CA GLY A 335 20.24 -25.77 -16.50
C GLY A 335 19.25 -25.74 -17.67
N GLU A 336 17.95 -25.79 -17.36
CA GLU A 336 16.86 -25.85 -18.35
C GLU A 336 16.37 -24.47 -18.84
N TYR A 337 16.91 -23.37 -18.30
CA TYR A 337 16.41 -22.01 -18.55
C TYR A 337 17.42 -21.12 -19.26
N ASN A 338 16.94 -20.31 -20.19
CA ASN A 338 17.75 -19.35 -20.93
C ASN A 338 18.43 -18.36 -19.98
N ASP A 339 19.75 -18.17 -20.16
CA ASP A 339 20.61 -17.30 -19.36
C ASP A 339 20.03 -15.90 -19.14
N THR A 340 19.39 -15.33 -20.16
CA THR A 340 18.80 -13.98 -20.10
C THR A 340 17.63 -13.92 -19.11
N GLN A 341 16.82 -14.98 -19.05
CA GLN A 341 15.70 -15.07 -18.12
C GLN A 341 16.22 -15.22 -16.69
N VAL A 342 17.21 -16.09 -16.48
CA VAL A 342 17.82 -16.31 -15.16
C VAL A 342 18.45 -15.02 -14.62
N GLU A 343 19.14 -14.25 -15.45
CA GLU A 343 19.66 -12.92 -15.07
C GLU A 343 18.54 -11.94 -14.68
N GLY A 344 17.41 -11.97 -15.38
CA GLY A 344 16.24 -11.18 -15.01
C GLY A 344 15.71 -11.52 -13.61
N TYR A 345 15.64 -12.81 -13.28
CA TYR A 345 15.22 -13.26 -11.95
C TYR A 345 16.27 -12.99 -10.88
N LYS A 346 17.57 -13.03 -11.20
CA LYS A 346 18.63 -12.58 -10.28
C LYS A 346 18.42 -11.14 -9.87
N LYS A 347 18.13 -10.25 -10.83
CA LYS A 347 17.80 -8.86 -10.54
C LYS A 347 16.55 -8.72 -9.67
N LEU A 348 15.51 -9.54 -9.87
CA LEU A 348 14.34 -9.53 -8.98
C LEU A 348 14.70 -9.95 -7.54
N VAL A 349 15.48 -11.02 -7.39
CA VAL A 349 15.98 -11.48 -6.07
C VAL A 349 16.88 -10.43 -5.41
N SER A 350 17.64 -9.67 -6.19
CA SER A 350 18.50 -8.59 -5.70
C SER A 350 17.75 -7.50 -4.94
N VAL A 351 16.46 -7.32 -5.22
CA VAL A 351 15.64 -6.29 -4.57
C VAL A 351 14.99 -6.78 -3.28
N LEU A 352 14.98 -8.10 -3.02
CA LEU A 352 14.36 -8.66 -1.81
C LEU A 352 14.97 -8.12 -0.51
N PRO A 353 16.30 -7.91 -0.36
CA PRO A 353 16.85 -7.28 0.83
C PRO A 353 16.36 -5.85 1.02
N PHE A 354 16.24 -5.07 -0.06
CA PHE A 354 15.70 -3.71 -0.01
C PHE A 354 14.24 -3.74 0.46
N ALA A 355 13.44 -4.62 -0.15
CA ALA A 355 12.04 -4.82 0.18
C ALA A 355 11.84 -5.33 1.63
N ALA A 356 12.74 -6.15 2.15
CA ALA A 356 12.66 -6.65 3.52
C ALA A 356 12.83 -5.53 4.56
N TYR A 357 13.68 -4.54 4.29
CA TYR A 357 13.87 -3.38 5.18
C TYR A 357 12.71 -2.38 5.13
N THR A 358 11.91 -2.37 4.05
CA THR A 358 10.71 -1.52 3.98
C THR A 358 9.55 -2.06 4.82
N ILE A 359 9.62 -3.31 5.33
CA ILE A 359 8.61 -3.86 6.26
C ILE A 359 8.48 -3.01 7.53
N ILE A 360 9.61 -2.63 8.14
CA ILE A 360 9.59 -1.82 9.36
C ILE A 360 9.14 -0.39 9.07
N TRP A 361 9.49 0.15 7.90
CA TRP A 361 8.96 1.43 7.44
C TRP A 361 7.44 1.37 7.31
N GLN A 362 6.90 0.33 6.67
CA GLN A 362 5.46 0.15 6.55
C GLN A 362 4.79 0.03 7.93
N CYS A 363 5.41 -0.68 8.87
CA CYS A 363 4.92 -0.77 10.24
C CYS A 363 4.81 0.60 10.93
N ALA A 364 5.73 1.53 10.64
CA ALA A 364 5.69 2.90 11.14
C ALA A 364 4.62 3.74 10.41
N TYR A 365 4.50 3.58 9.08
CA TYR A 365 3.48 4.25 8.28
C TYR A 365 2.05 3.86 8.70
N ASP A 366 1.81 2.57 8.90
CA ASP A 366 0.48 2.05 9.28
C ASP A 366 0.03 2.52 10.68
N GLN A 367 0.94 3.05 11.51
CA GLN A 367 0.55 3.68 12.78
C GLN A 367 -0.33 4.91 12.56
N THR A 368 -0.18 5.59 11.42
CA THR A 368 -0.99 6.74 11.01
C THR A 368 -2.46 6.37 10.90
N ASP A 369 -2.75 5.24 10.27
CA ASP A 369 -4.11 4.74 10.14
C ASP A 369 -4.58 4.03 11.43
N ALA A 370 -3.72 3.31 12.15
CA ALA A 370 -4.15 2.49 13.29
C ALA A 370 -4.29 3.30 14.59
N ASN A 371 -3.20 3.92 15.05
CA ASN A 371 -3.07 4.40 16.42
C ASN A 371 -3.06 5.93 16.52
N PHE A 372 -2.58 6.66 15.51
CA PHE A 372 -2.67 8.12 15.50
C PHE A 372 -4.11 8.60 15.49
N GLN A 373 -5.00 7.88 14.79
CA GLN A 373 -6.43 8.14 14.82
C GLN A 373 -6.97 8.15 16.26
N SER A 374 -6.62 7.16 17.09
CA SER A 374 -7.14 7.09 18.46
C SER A 374 -6.56 8.12 19.42
N ILE A 375 -5.28 8.45 19.28
CA ILE A 375 -4.69 9.58 20.01
C ILE A 375 -5.43 10.87 19.65
N THR A 376 -5.71 11.06 18.37
CA THR A 376 -6.39 12.25 17.85
C THR A 376 -7.84 12.32 18.32
N GLN A 377 -8.53 11.19 18.42
CA GLN A 377 -9.91 11.13 18.93
C GLN A 377 -10.03 11.61 20.37
N GLN A 378 -8.98 11.44 21.17
CA GLN A 378 -8.91 11.96 22.54
C GLN A 378 -8.27 13.35 22.66
N CYS A 379 -8.07 14.07 21.56
CA CYS A 379 -7.77 15.51 21.59
C CYS A 379 -9.07 16.31 21.63
N ASP A 380 -9.00 17.61 21.94
CA ASP A 380 -10.13 18.53 21.76
C ASP A 380 -10.45 18.67 20.27
N LEU A 381 -11.53 17.99 19.85
CA LEU A 381 -12.04 17.96 18.48
C LEU A 381 -12.99 19.12 18.17
N ARG A 382 -13.36 19.94 19.15
CA ARG A 382 -14.35 21.02 18.97
C ARG A 382 -13.79 22.13 18.08
N LEU A 383 -14.62 22.61 17.14
CA LEU A 383 -14.29 23.75 16.28
C LEU A 383 -14.25 25.08 17.05
N ASP A 384 -15.20 25.28 17.96
CA ASP A 384 -15.18 26.35 18.96
C ASP A 384 -14.93 25.77 20.35
N ARG A 385 -13.76 26.07 20.94
CA ARG A 385 -13.38 25.57 22.27
C ARG A 385 -14.16 26.24 23.40
N SER A 386 -14.82 27.35 23.13
CA SER A 386 -15.59 28.10 24.13
C SER A 386 -17.00 27.54 24.34
N ASP A 387 -17.51 26.78 23.38
CA ASP A 387 -18.82 26.13 23.44
C ASP A 387 -18.66 24.60 23.67
N PRO A 388 -19.16 24.05 24.79
CA PRO A 388 -19.18 22.61 25.04
C PRO A 388 -19.89 21.78 23.96
N ASP A 389 -20.92 22.34 23.32
CA ASP A 389 -21.76 21.67 22.32
C ASP A 389 -21.34 21.98 20.87
N SER A 390 -20.18 22.62 20.67
CA SER A 390 -19.65 22.91 19.34
C SER A 390 -19.52 21.63 18.51
N SER A 391 -19.80 21.75 17.20
CA SER A 391 -19.49 20.72 16.21
C SER A 391 -18.03 20.26 16.34
N GLN A 392 -17.84 18.95 16.35
CA GLN A 392 -16.54 18.31 16.45
C GLN A 392 -15.99 18.03 15.05
N ILE A 393 -14.72 17.66 14.97
CA ILE A 393 -14.15 17.04 13.77
C ILE A 393 -13.88 15.59 14.12
N PRO A 394 -14.36 14.59 13.36
CA PRO A 394 -14.00 13.20 13.64
C PRO A 394 -12.49 13.00 13.58
N GLY A 395 -11.90 12.31 14.57
CA GLY A 395 -10.46 12.07 14.60
C GLY A 395 -9.92 11.37 13.32
N ALA A 396 -10.75 10.58 12.65
CA ALA A 396 -10.47 9.95 11.37
C ALA A 396 -10.20 10.95 10.22
N MET A 397 -10.81 12.14 10.27
CA MET A 397 -10.70 13.16 9.24
C MET A 397 -9.27 13.72 9.16
N LEU A 398 -8.51 13.70 10.26
CA LEU A 398 -7.13 14.18 10.25
C LEU A 398 -6.20 13.34 9.35
N GLY A 399 -6.61 12.13 8.98
CA GLY A 399 -5.92 11.35 7.94
C GLY A 399 -5.85 12.08 6.58
N VAL A 400 -6.71 13.08 6.33
CA VAL A 400 -6.66 13.92 5.11
C VAL A 400 -5.36 14.70 4.99
N PHE A 401 -4.69 15.00 6.10
CA PHE A 401 -3.46 15.80 6.07
C PHE A 401 -2.33 15.05 5.37
N ASP A 402 -2.26 13.72 5.47
CA ASP A 402 -1.24 12.91 4.82
C ASP A 402 -1.20 13.13 3.28
N PRO A 403 -2.28 12.87 2.51
CA PRO A 403 -2.28 13.13 1.06
C PRO A 403 -2.12 14.62 0.71
N ILE A 404 -2.66 15.55 1.51
CA ILE A 404 -2.47 16.99 1.27
C ILE A 404 -0.98 17.35 1.36
N PHE A 405 -0.29 16.88 2.40
CA PHE A 405 1.13 17.15 2.57
C PHE A 405 1.96 16.46 1.49
N ILE A 406 1.61 15.26 1.05
CA ILE A 406 2.29 14.59 -0.07
C ILE A 406 2.23 15.45 -1.34
N VAL A 407 1.04 15.96 -1.71
CA VAL A 407 0.84 16.81 -2.88
C VAL A 407 1.66 18.11 -2.80
N ILE A 408 1.88 18.65 -1.59
CA ILE A 408 2.68 19.86 -1.37
C ILE A 408 4.18 19.54 -1.34
N CYS A 409 4.58 18.48 -0.65
CA CYS A 409 5.97 18.10 -0.40
C CYS A 409 6.67 17.64 -1.67
N ILE A 410 5.99 16.90 -2.54
CA ILE A 410 6.59 16.36 -3.77
C ILE A 410 7.13 17.50 -4.69
N PRO A 411 6.34 18.53 -5.07
CA PRO A 411 6.86 19.67 -5.85
C PRO A 411 8.01 20.43 -5.17
N ILE A 412 7.96 20.57 -3.84
CA ILE A 412 9.03 21.22 -3.05
C ILE A 412 10.32 20.39 -3.12
N LEU A 413 10.22 19.08 -2.96
CA LEU A 413 11.36 18.17 -3.06
C LEU A 413 12.01 18.24 -4.44
N ASP A 414 11.20 18.16 -5.51
CA ASP A 414 11.69 18.14 -6.89
C ASP A 414 12.18 19.50 -7.40
N SER A 415 11.51 20.60 -7.05
CA SER A 415 11.83 21.94 -7.57
C SER A 415 12.83 22.71 -6.73
N VAL A 416 12.89 22.44 -5.42
CA VAL A 416 13.71 23.20 -4.48
C VAL A 416 14.80 22.33 -3.87
N VAL A 417 14.44 21.23 -3.23
CA VAL A 417 15.40 20.45 -2.40
C VAL A 417 16.43 19.72 -3.27
N TYR A 418 16.01 18.96 -4.28
CA TYR A 418 16.93 18.19 -5.12
C TYR A 418 17.84 19.08 -5.99
N PRO A 419 17.35 20.18 -6.62
CA PRO A 419 18.22 21.10 -7.35
C PRO A 419 19.19 21.86 -6.44
N LEU A 420 18.76 22.27 -5.25
CA LEU A 420 19.63 22.91 -4.26
C LEU A 420 20.72 21.95 -3.77
N TYR A 421 20.37 20.69 -3.53
CA TYR A 421 21.32 19.64 -3.18
C TYR A 421 22.34 19.42 -4.31
N ALA A 422 21.87 19.29 -5.55
CA ALA A 422 22.73 19.13 -6.71
C ALA A 422 23.67 20.33 -6.90
N LYS A 423 23.18 21.56 -6.67
CA LYS A 423 23.99 22.79 -6.73
C LYS A 423 25.07 22.84 -5.64
N ARG A 424 24.79 22.28 -4.44
CA ARG A 424 25.72 22.31 -3.30
C ARG A 424 26.74 21.19 -3.31
N PHE A 425 26.36 19.98 -3.74
CA PHE A 425 27.21 18.78 -3.69
C PHE A 425 27.70 18.32 -5.07
N GLY A 426 27.27 18.98 -6.15
CA GLY A 426 27.71 18.68 -7.52
C GLY A 426 27.15 17.39 -8.11
N LYS A 427 26.27 16.68 -7.39
CA LYS A 427 25.60 15.44 -7.83
C LYS A 427 24.15 15.40 -7.35
N PRO A 428 23.21 14.86 -8.14
CA PRO A 428 21.84 14.65 -7.69
C PRO A 428 21.79 13.62 -6.54
N PRO A 429 20.81 13.71 -5.63
CA PRO A 429 20.70 12.78 -4.51
C PRO A 429 20.41 11.36 -5.02
N SER A 430 21.24 10.40 -4.63
CA SER A 430 21.09 8.99 -5.00
C SER A 430 19.81 8.39 -4.42
N HIS A 431 19.28 7.34 -5.06
CA HIS A 431 18.10 6.62 -4.56
C HIS A 431 18.33 6.11 -3.14
N PHE A 432 19.50 5.53 -2.87
CA PHE A 432 19.91 5.15 -1.52
C PHE A 432 19.88 6.31 -0.51
N GLY A 433 20.43 7.48 -0.89
CA GLY A 433 20.46 8.64 -0.01
C GLY A 433 19.08 9.19 0.35
N ARG A 434 18.13 9.16 -0.61
CA ARG A 434 16.73 9.56 -0.39
C ARG A 434 16.04 8.63 0.61
N VAL A 435 16.17 7.31 0.43
CA VAL A 435 15.57 6.33 1.35
C VAL A 435 16.17 6.43 2.74
N CYS A 436 17.50 6.61 2.86
CA CYS A 436 18.15 6.85 4.15
C CYS A 436 17.61 8.11 4.86
N ALA A 437 17.47 9.21 4.13
CA ALA A 437 16.89 10.44 4.70
C ALA A 437 15.44 10.22 5.15
N GLY A 438 14.64 9.53 4.34
CA GLY A 438 13.26 9.18 4.69
C GLY A 438 13.16 8.32 5.95
N LEU A 439 14.00 7.29 6.10
CA LEU A 439 14.01 6.43 7.29
C LEU A 439 14.40 7.20 8.58
N ILE A 440 15.29 8.20 8.47
CA ILE A 440 15.62 9.08 9.60
C ILE A 440 14.42 9.96 9.96
N VAL A 441 13.77 10.57 8.97
CA VAL A 441 12.57 11.40 9.18
C VAL A 441 11.44 10.57 9.80
N ALA A 442 11.24 9.33 9.32
CA ALA A 442 10.28 8.39 9.88
C ALA A 442 10.54 8.10 11.36
N ALA A 443 11.80 7.78 11.71
CA ALA A 443 12.18 7.53 13.09
C ALA A 443 11.91 8.74 13.98
N ILE A 444 12.28 9.95 13.53
CA ILE A 444 12.01 11.20 14.25
C ILE A 444 10.48 11.39 14.43
N GLY A 445 9.69 11.15 13.40
CA GLY A 445 8.23 11.26 13.45
C GLY A 445 7.59 10.31 14.47
N ILE A 446 8.05 9.07 14.55
CA ILE A 446 7.55 8.10 15.53
C ILE A 446 7.97 8.46 16.96
N PHE A 447 9.21 8.92 17.18
CA PHE A 447 9.63 9.42 18.50
C PHE A 447 8.82 10.65 18.90
N TRP A 448 8.57 11.56 17.96
CA TRP A 448 7.72 12.73 18.18
C TRP A 448 6.29 12.32 18.56
N SER A 449 5.75 11.28 17.92
CA SER A 449 4.41 10.76 18.25
C SER A 449 4.33 10.20 19.67
N GLY A 450 5.38 9.53 20.15
CA GLY A 450 5.48 9.09 21.55
C GLY A 450 5.56 10.27 22.54
N ILE A 451 6.28 11.34 22.18
CA ILE A 451 6.32 12.57 23.00
C ILE A 451 4.96 13.26 23.00
N PHE A 452 4.29 13.33 21.84
CA PHE A 452 2.97 13.91 21.69
C PHE A 452 1.94 13.20 22.56
N GLU A 453 1.99 11.87 22.64
CA GLU A 453 1.11 11.10 23.54
C GLU A 453 1.32 11.47 25.02
N ILE A 454 2.56 11.67 25.46
CA ILE A 454 2.84 12.13 26.82
C ILE A 454 2.27 13.54 27.05
N ILE A 455 2.39 14.44 26.06
CA ILE A 455 1.84 15.79 26.15
C ILE A 455 0.31 15.75 26.24
N ARG A 456 -0.34 14.94 25.39
CA ARG A 456 -1.79 14.74 25.38
C ARG A 456 -2.28 14.16 26.70
N ARG A 457 -1.61 13.15 27.26
CA ARG A 457 -2.01 12.57 28.55
C ARG A 457 -1.82 13.57 29.70
N ASN A 458 -0.73 14.33 29.69
CA ASN A 458 -0.44 15.32 30.73
C ASN A 458 -1.35 16.55 30.70
N SER A 459 -2.05 16.84 29.60
CA SER A 459 -2.98 17.97 29.52
C SER A 459 -4.28 17.73 30.32
N GLY A 460 -4.56 16.49 30.71
CA GLY A 460 -5.75 16.13 31.48
C GLY A 460 -7.03 16.10 30.65
N ALA A 461 -8.03 15.35 31.13
CA ALA A 461 -9.34 15.24 30.50
C ALA A 461 -10.12 16.56 30.60
N LEU A 462 -10.76 16.96 29.50
CA LEU A 462 -11.70 18.08 29.44
C LEU A 462 -12.94 17.75 30.26
N GLN A 463 -13.34 18.68 31.11
CA GLN A 463 -14.54 18.57 31.93
C GLN A 463 -15.54 19.66 31.54
N ASP A 464 -16.82 19.31 31.48
CA ASP A 464 -17.95 20.24 31.43
C ASP A 464 -18.01 21.10 32.71
N ALA A 465 -18.82 22.17 32.71
CA ALA A 465 -19.16 22.99 33.86
C ALA A 465 -19.66 22.19 35.08
N ASN A 466 -20.14 20.96 34.87
CA ASN A 466 -20.59 20.04 35.92
C ASN A 466 -19.48 19.09 36.45
N GLY A 467 -18.29 19.09 35.83
CA GLY A 467 -17.17 18.20 36.17
C GLY A 467 -17.16 16.86 35.43
N ASP A 468 -18.13 16.62 34.54
CA ASP A 468 -18.20 15.39 33.72
C ASP A 468 -17.29 15.49 32.49
N PRO A 469 -16.63 14.40 32.06
CA PRO A 469 -15.75 14.44 30.90
C PRO A 469 -16.52 14.69 29.60
N ILE A 470 -16.00 15.57 28.74
CA ILE A 470 -16.57 15.81 27.41
C ILE A 470 -16.13 14.66 26.48
N LEU A 471 -17.11 13.95 25.91
CA LEU A 471 -16.87 12.78 25.08
C LEU A 471 -16.76 13.13 23.59
N ASP A 472 -15.97 12.32 22.88
CA ASP A 472 -15.84 12.40 21.43
C ASP A 472 -17.05 11.71 20.75
N GLY A 473 -17.58 12.31 19.67
CA GLY A 473 -18.76 11.78 18.99
C GLY A 473 -18.56 10.47 18.20
N GLY A 474 -17.32 10.00 18.04
CA GLY A 474 -16.98 8.82 17.23
C GLY A 474 -16.69 7.54 18.01
N SER A 475 -16.05 7.64 19.17
CA SER A 475 -15.64 6.54 20.04
C SER A 475 -16.17 6.66 21.48
N ASP A 476 -16.95 7.69 21.80
CA ASP A 476 -17.51 7.97 23.12
C ASP A 476 -16.44 8.04 24.24
N GLN A 477 -15.21 8.41 23.87
CA GLN A 477 -14.06 8.49 24.77
C GLN A 477 -13.87 9.93 25.31
N PRO A 478 -13.32 10.09 26.53
CA PRO A 478 -13.03 11.41 27.07
C PRO A 478 -11.94 12.13 26.25
N MET A 479 -12.22 13.37 25.86
CA MET A 479 -11.27 14.25 25.19
C MET A 479 -10.35 14.96 26.20
N ASN A 480 -9.12 15.29 25.79
CA ASN A 480 -8.15 16.02 26.61
C ASN A 480 -7.96 17.46 26.12
N ASP A 481 -7.49 18.36 27.01
CA ASP A 481 -7.30 19.80 26.72
C ASP A 481 -6.06 20.07 25.84
N ILE A 482 -6.10 19.54 24.63
CA ILE A 482 -5.10 19.74 23.59
C ILE A 482 -5.81 19.79 22.24
N SER A 483 -5.50 20.78 21.42
CA SER A 483 -6.14 20.89 20.11
C SER A 483 -5.86 19.69 19.24
N TRP A 484 -6.87 19.25 18.47
CA TRP A 484 -6.67 18.38 17.31
C TRP A 484 -5.54 18.88 16.37
N ALA A 485 -5.37 20.19 16.22
CA ALA A 485 -4.32 20.78 15.36
C ALA A 485 -2.89 20.47 15.85
N ALA A 486 -2.71 20.17 17.15
CA ALA A 486 -1.42 19.78 17.69
C ALA A 486 -0.98 18.38 17.23
N ALA A 487 -1.89 17.55 16.70
CA ALA A 487 -1.59 16.24 16.14
C ALA A 487 -1.09 16.30 14.67
N ILE A 488 -1.27 17.43 13.97
CA ILE A 488 -0.87 17.62 12.57
C ILE A 488 0.61 17.26 12.31
N PRO A 489 1.59 17.63 13.16
CA PRO A 489 2.99 17.28 12.93
C PRO A 489 3.25 15.78 12.79
N ASN A 490 2.47 14.91 13.44
CA ASN A 490 2.62 13.46 13.31
C ASN A 490 2.41 13.01 11.85
N TYR A 491 1.36 13.52 11.21
CA TYR A 491 1.05 13.26 9.80
C TYR A 491 2.10 13.90 8.86
N VAL A 492 2.59 15.10 9.17
CA VAL A 492 3.60 15.79 8.35
C VAL A 492 4.91 14.99 8.26
N PHE A 493 5.40 14.47 9.39
CA PHE A 493 6.65 13.68 9.40
C PHE A 493 6.51 12.39 8.59
N ILE A 494 5.38 11.69 8.72
CA ILE A 494 5.13 10.45 7.98
C ILE A 494 4.96 10.73 6.48
N ALA A 495 4.17 11.74 6.10
CA ALA A 495 4.00 12.15 4.70
C ALA A 495 5.35 12.51 4.03
N LEU A 496 6.20 13.25 4.72
CA LEU A 496 7.53 13.60 4.23
C LEU A 496 8.43 12.36 4.07
N ALA A 497 8.40 11.44 5.03
CA ALA A 497 9.14 10.19 4.96
C ALA A 497 8.62 9.31 3.80
N GLU A 498 7.31 9.26 3.58
CA GLU A 498 6.70 8.55 2.46
C GLU A 498 7.19 9.08 1.12
N CYS A 499 7.19 10.40 0.93
CA CYS A 499 7.68 11.02 -0.30
C CYS A 499 9.14 10.62 -0.61
N LEU A 500 9.96 10.44 0.42
CA LEU A 500 11.37 10.06 0.27
C LEU A 500 11.56 8.55 0.07
N ILE A 501 10.77 7.70 0.73
CA ILE A 501 10.92 6.24 0.70
C ILE A 501 10.10 5.62 -0.43
N ASN A 502 8.77 5.77 -0.43
CA ASN A 502 7.88 5.04 -1.33
C ASN A 502 8.12 5.42 -2.79
N VAL A 503 8.18 6.73 -3.10
CA VAL A 503 8.45 7.21 -4.46
C VAL A 503 9.79 6.68 -4.99
N THR A 504 10.82 6.71 -4.15
CA THR A 504 12.15 6.21 -4.51
C THR A 504 12.17 4.68 -4.64
N ALA A 505 11.47 3.97 -3.75
CA ALA A 505 11.35 2.51 -3.79
C ALA A 505 10.74 2.08 -5.12
N TYR A 506 9.60 2.67 -5.51
CA TYR A 506 8.97 2.39 -6.80
C TYR A 506 9.96 2.58 -7.97
N ASP A 507 10.69 3.71 -8.01
CA ASP A 507 11.67 3.97 -9.06
C ASP A 507 12.81 2.92 -9.11
N VAL A 508 13.32 2.48 -7.95
CA VAL A 508 14.32 1.42 -7.83
C VAL A 508 13.79 0.07 -8.32
N PHE A 509 12.58 -0.33 -7.90
CA PHE A 509 11.96 -1.58 -8.35
C PHE A 509 11.74 -1.60 -9.87
N TYR A 510 11.46 -0.45 -10.48
CA TYR A 510 11.20 -0.33 -11.92
C TYR A 510 12.47 -0.21 -12.78
N SER A 511 13.55 0.34 -12.25
CA SER A 511 14.83 0.54 -12.95
C SER A 511 15.69 -0.72 -12.97
N VAL A 512 15.67 -1.49 -11.88
CA VAL A 512 16.52 -2.69 -11.75
C VAL A 512 15.91 -3.90 -12.46
N VAL A 513 14.59 -4.03 -12.49
CA VAL A 513 13.91 -5.25 -12.96
C VAL A 513 13.58 -5.18 -14.47
N PRO A 514 13.79 -6.27 -15.24
CA PRO A 514 13.42 -6.32 -16.66
C PRO A 514 11.94 -6.07 -16.90
N LEU A 515 11.59 -5.57 -18.09
CA LEU A 515 10.21 -5.17 -18.45
C LEU A 515 9.15 -6.24 -18.17
N GLY A 516 9.42 -7.52 -18.50
CA GLY A 516 8.47 -8.61 -18.26
C GLY A 516 8.25 -8.96 -16.79
N LEU A 517 9.20 -8.62 -15.90
CA LEU A 517 9.11 -8.95 -14.47
C LEU A 517 8.64 -7.77 -13.60
N LYS A 518 8.31 -6.63 -14.20
CA LYS A 518 7.89 -5.42 -13.48
C LYS A 518 6.61 -5.63 -12.65
N SER A 519 5.60 -6.31 -13.22
CA SER A 519 4.35 -6.66 -12.51
C SER A 519 4.63 -7.55 -11.28
N THR A 520 5.51 -8.54 -11.45
CA THR A 520 5.93 -9.43 -10.37
C THR A 520 6.70 -8.67 -9.28
N SER A 521 7.61 -7.77 -9.66
CA SER A 521 8.35 -6.89 -8.75
C SER A 521 7.41 -6.02 -7.90
N GLN A 522 6.40 -5.40 -8.53
CA GLN A 522 5.40 -4.62 -7.82
C GLN A 522 4.56 -5.48 -6.87
N SER A 523 4.21 -6.69 -7.28
CA SER A 523 3.48 -7.62 -6.42
C SER A 523 4.30 -8.04 -5.19
N VAL A 524 5.63 -8.18 -5.33
CA VAL A 524 6.55 -8.40 -4.20
C VAL A 524 6.60 -7.17 -3.27
N ASN A 525 6.62 -5.95 -3.82
CA ASN A 525 6.57 -4.73 -3.02
C ASN A 525 5.27 -4.64 -2.19
N LEU A 526 4.11 -4.89 -2.81
CA LEU A 526 2.82 -4.93 -2.12
C LEU A 526 2.77 -6.05 -1.07
N PHE A 527 3.38 -7.20 -1.34
CA PHE A 527 3.52 -8.26 -0.35
C PHE A 527 4.33 -7.80 0.87
N MET A 528 5.37 -6.99 0.69
CA MET A 528 6.10 -6.41 1.84
C MET A 528 5.24 -5.44 2.64
N THR A 529 4.40 -4.64 1.96
CA THR A 529 3.40 -3.80 2.65
C THR A 529 2.47 -4.66 3.51
N SER A 530 2.00 -5.80 3.00
CA SER A 530 1.19 -6.74 3.78
C SER A 530 1.89 -7.24 5.06
N VAL A 531 3.16 -7.64 4.94
CA VAL A 531 3.96 -8.09 6.10
C VAL A 531 4.21 -6.93 7.08
N GLY A 532 4.34 -5.70 6.57
CA GLY A 532 4.39 -4.48 7.38
C GLY A 532 3.16 -4.32 8.26
N SER A 533 1.96 -4.48 7.69
CA SER A 533 0.70 -4.41 8.44
C SER A 533 0.53 -5.56 9.44
N VAL A 534 1.09 -6.74 9.15
CA VAL A 534 1.20 -7.82 10.15
C VAL A 534 2.04 -7.36 11.34
N MET A 535 3.17 -6.68 11.11
CA MET A 535 3.98 -6.14 12.21
C MET A 535 3.22 -5.09 13.01
N THR A 536 2.47 -4.20 12.37
CA THR A 536 1.61 -3.20 13.05
C THR A 536 0.60 -3.85 13.98
N SER A 537 -0.08 -4.90 13.51
CA SER A 537 -1.03 -5.71 14.31
C SER A 537 -0.33 -6.34 15.51
N VAL A 538 0.81 -7.00 15.26
CA VAL A 538 1.64 -7.66 16.30
C VAL A 538 2.08 -6.68 17.38
N PHE A 539 2.57 -5.49 17.01
CA PHE A 539 2.95 -4.46 17.98
C PHE A 539 1.75 -4.01 18.80
N THR A 540 0.58 -3.83 18.17
CA THR A 540 -0.63 -3.41 18.88
C THR A 540 -1.07 -4.44 19.92
N VAL A 541 -1.07 -5.74 19.57
CA VAL A 541 -1.43 -6.82 20.49
C VAL A 541 -0.36 -7.02 21.57
N MET A 542 0.93 -6.90 21.23
CA MET A 542 2.03 -7.08 22.19
C MET A 542 2.02 -6.03 23.31
N PHE A 543 1.57 -4.82 23.00
CA PHE A 543 1.46 -3.73 23.97
C PHE A 543 0.06 -3.63 24.60
N SER A 544 -0.84 -4.57 24.33
CA SER A 544 -2.18 -4.60 24.92
C SER A 544 -2.20 -4.55 26.46
N PRO A 545 -1.24 -5.14 27.22
CA PRO A 545 -1.25 -5.02 28.68
C PRO A 545 -1.01 -3.59 29.20
N TYR A 546 -0.46 -2.71 28.35
CA TYR A 546 -0.20 -1.31 28.66
C TYR A 546 -1.29 -0.38 28.10
N LEU A 547 -2.30 -0.94 27.44
CA LEU A 547 -3.54 -0.31 26.98
C LEU A 547 -4.68 -0.85 27.85
N PRO A 548 -4.94 -0.29 29.06
CA PRO A 548 -6.14 -0.62 29.80
C PRO A 548 -7.37 -0.31 28.94
N SER A 549 -8.41 -1.11 29.18
CA SER A 549 -9.61 -1.21 28.36
C SER A 549 -10.25 0.16 28.13
N ASP A 550 -10.53 0.42 26.86
CA ASP A 550 -11.33 1.50 26.29
C ASP A 550 -10.77 2.93 26.40
N ASP A 551 -10.18 3.35 27.52
CA ASP A 551 -9.60 4.71 27.65
C ASP A 551 -8.07 4.74 27.55
N LEU A 552 -7.53 5.43 26.54
CA LEU A 552 -6.09 5.65 26.38
C LEU A 552 -5.48 6.49 27.51
N ASN A 553 -6.27 7.29 28.25
CA ASN A 553 -5.76 8.12 29.34
C ASN A 553 -5.20 7.32 30.52
N ASP A 554 -5.75 6.12 30.75
CA ASP A 554 -5.27 5.20 31.79
C ASP A 554 -4.05 4.39 31.32
N GLY A 555 -3.75 4.42 30.01
CA GLY A 555 -2.70 3.65 29.36
C GLY A 555 -1.36 4.36 29.18
N ASN A 556 -0.37 3.57 28.77
CA ASN A 556 0.96 4.06 28.38
C ASN A 556 1.28 3.67 26.93
N LEU A 557 0.53 4.23 25.99
CA LEU A 557 0.71 3.98 24.55
C LEU A 557 2.07 4.49 24.03
N GLU A 558 2.70 5.45 24.71
CA GLU A 558 4.02 5.97 24.36
C GLU A 558 5.10 4.87 24.32
N TYR A 559 4.97 3.81 25.12
CA TYR A 559 5.93 2.70 25.12
C TYR A 559 5.93 1.94 23.78
N MET A 560 4.77 1.81 23.15
CA MET A 560 4.69 1.21 21.82
C MET A 560 5.39 2.10 20.79
N PHE A 561 5.14 3.41 20.78
CA PHE A 561 5.80 4.33 19.84
C PHE A 561 7.32 4.39 20.04
N PHE A 562 7.79 4.45 21.29
CA PHE A 562 9.23 4.41 21.56
C PHE A 562 9.87 3.09 21.13
N THR A 563 9.15 1.98 21.26
CA THR A 563 9.63 0.67 20.79
C THR A 563 9.70 0.61 19.26
N VAL A 564 8.64 1.04 18.55
CA VAL A 564 8.63 1.12 17.08
C VAL A 564 9.71 2.08 16.58
N GLY A 565 9.91 3.21 17.27
CA GLY A 565 10.98 4.17 16.98
C GLY A 565 12.38 3.56 17.16
N ALA A 566 12.62 2.86 18.26
CA ALA A 566 13.89 2.16 18.51
C ALA A 566 14.17 1.08 17.46
N VAL A 567 13.16 0.28 17.11
CA VAL A 567 13.26 -0.74 16.04
C VAL A 567 13.53 -0.07 14.68
N SER A 568 12.91 1.08 14.40
CA SER A 568 13.14 1.85 13.17
C SER A 568 14.58 2.38 13.08
N VAL A 569 15.19 2.80 14.20
CA VAL A 569 16.60 3.20 14.25
C VAL A 569 17.53 2.02 13.99
N VAL A 570 17.27 0.86 14.61
CA VAL A 570 18.03 -0.37 14.34
C VAL A 570 17.89 -0.78 12.86
N ASN A 571 16.68 -0.69 12.31
CA ASN A 571 16.40 -0.94 10.90
C ASN A 571 17.18 -0.01 9.98
N PHE A 572 17.29 1.29 10.31
CA PHE A 572 18.08 2.25 9.55
C PHE A 572 19.56 1.86 9.49
N PHE A 573 20.18 1.51 10.63
CA PHE A 573 21.59 1.10 10.64
C PHE A 573 21.80 -0.19 9.85
N ALA A 574 20.93 -1.19 10.04
CA ALA A 574 20.99 -2.44 9.30
C ALA A 574 20.83 -2.22 7.79
N PHE A 575 19.86 -1.40 7.38
CA PHE A 575 19.65 -0.99 5.99
C PHE A 575 20.90 -0.32 5.41
N TYR A 576 21.46 0.66 6.13
CA TYR A 576 22.64 1.41 5.67
C TYR A 576 23.83 0.49 5.42
N PHE A 577 24.14 -0.42 6.35
CA PHE A 577 25.26 -1.34 6.19
C PHE A 577 25.04 -2.38 5.08
N THR A 578 23.84 -2.95 4.98
CA THR A 578 23.54 -3.97 3.97
C THR A 578 23.52 -3.36 2.57
N MET A 579 22.86 -2.23 2.36
CA MET A 579 22.81 -1.59 1.03
C MET A 579 24.19 -1.11 0.58
N LYS A 580 25.01 -0.57 1.50
CA LYS A 580 26.39 -0.21 1.20
C LYS A 580 27.23 -1.43 0.80
N LYS A 581 27.03 -2.57 1.46
CA LYS A 581 27.70 -3.83 1.10
C LYS A 581 27.27 -4.35 -0.27
N MET A 582 26.00 -4.19 -0.62
CA MET A 582 25.44 -4.64 -1.91
C MET A 582 25.70 -3.68 -3.08
N ASN A 583 26.25 -2.48 -2.83
CA ASN A 583 26.31 -1.38 -3.81
C ASN A 583 24.95 -1.07 -4.48
N PHE A 584 23.85 -1.33 -3.78
CA PHE A 584 22.50 -1.27 -4.35
C PHE A 584 21.96 0.17 -4.32
N GLY A 585 21.48 0.69 -5.46
CA GLY A 585 20.88 2.03 -5.55
C GLY A 585 21.84 3.21 -5.33
N MET A 586 23.16 2.97 -5.45
CA MET A 586 24.20 4.00 -5.29
C MET A 586 24.50 4.81 -6.57
N SER A 587 24.06 4.36 -7.75
CA SER A 587 24.11 5.17 -8.97
C SER A 587 23.06 6.29 -8.92
N SER A 588 23.44 7.47 -9.38
CA SER A 588 22.45 8.50 -9.72
C SER A 588 21.88 8.19 -11.10
N SER A 589 20.59 8.46 -11.33
CA SER A 589 19.91 8.14 -12.60
C SER A 589 20.59 8.66 -13.88
N VAL A 590 21.56 9.57 -13.76
CA VAL A 590 22.36 10.11 -14.88
C VAL A 590 23.35 9.08 -15.44
N ASP A 591 23.86 8.14 -14.64
CA ASP A 591 24.84 7.14 -15.10
C ASP A 591 24.18 6.00 -15.89
N ASP A 592 22.84 5.84 -15.79
CA ASP A 592 22.07 4.80 -16.47
C ASP A 592 21.56 5.21 -17.87
N ASP A 593 21.83 6.44 -18.31
CA ASP A 593 21.45 6.94 -19.65
C ASP A 593 22.46 6.54 -20.75
N GLU A 594 23.65 6.03 -20.39
CA GLU A 594 24.67 5.61 -21.35
C GLU A 594 24.51 4.15 -21.83
N PHE A 595 23.73 3.33 -21.11
CA PHE A 595 23.49 1.91 -21.43
C PHE A 595 21.99 1.56 -21.43
N GLY A 596 21.28 1.91 -22.51
CA GLY A 596 20.02 1.22 -22.87
C GLY A 596 18.87 2.10 -23.39
N LEU A 597 18.89 2.35 -24.70
CA LEU A 597 17.77 2.50 -25.64
C LEU A 597 16.39 2.97 -25.11
N GLN A 598 16.04 4.22 -25.46
CA GLN A 598 14.78 4.76 -26.02
C GLN A 598 13.37 4.35 -25.49
N GLY A 599 13.25 3.60 -24.40
CA GLY A 599 11.95 3.28 -23.77
C GLY A 599 11.77 3.79 -22.33
N LYS A 600 12.82 4.40 -21.76
CA LYS A 600 12.88 4.80 -20.34
C LYS A 600 12.10 6.07 -20.00
N GLU A 601 11.76 6.90 -20.98
CA GLU A 601 11.14 8.20 -20.71
C GLU A 601 9.67 8.07 -20.27
N SER A 602 8.81 7.25 -20.87
CA SER A 602 7.34 7.38 -20.69
C SER A 602 6.73 7.03 -19.31
N VAL A 603 7.40 6.29 -18.43
CA VAL A 603 6.82 5.91 -17.11
C VAL A 603 7.49 6.66 -15.96
N VAL A 604 8.80 6.92 -16.09
CA VAL A 604 9.54 7.74 -15.14
C VAL A 604 9.28 9.23 -15.41
N SER A 605 9.05 9.63 -16.67
CA SER A 605 8.53 10.96 -16.99
C SER A 605 7.08 11.12 -16.55
N ALA A 606 6.23 10.09 -16.56
CA ALA A 606 4.89 10.21 -15.98
C ALA A 606 4.95 10.48 -14.47
N SER A 607 5.88 9.86 -13.74
CA SER A 607 6.15 10.18 -12.33
C SER A 607 6.84 11.54 -12.11
N ARG A 608 7.74 11.98 -13.02
CA ARG A 608 8.50 13.24 -12.88
C ARG A 608 7.80 14.47 -13.48
N HIS A 609 7.00 14.31 -14.52
CA HIS A 609 6.18 15.34 -15.16
C HIS A 609 4.79 15.45 -14.55
N SER A 610 4.21 14.40 -13.94
CA SER A 610 3.03 14.58 -13.09
C SER A 610 3.29 15.48 -11.88
N VAL A 611 4.56 15.58 -11.44
CA VAL A 611 4.99 16.45 -10.34
C VAL A 611 5.29 17.88 -10.82
N ALA A 612 5.71 18.04 -12.08
CA ALA A 612 6.08 19.33 -12.65
C ALA A 612 4.96 19.98 -13.50
N ALA A 613 3.93 19.25 -13.91
CA ALA A 613 2.83 19.72 -14.77
C ALA A 613 1.59 20.13 -13.96
N SER A 614 1.78 21.00 -12.98
CA SER A 614 0.73 21.90 -12.45
C SER A 614 1.06 23.36 -12.79
N LYS A 615 1.46 23.60 -14.05
CA LYS A 615 1.51 24.96 -14.60
C LYS A 615 0.21 25.30 -15.30
#